data_AF-A0A6I5PGF0-F1
#
_entry.id   AF-A0A6I5PGF0-F1
#
_cell.length_a   1.000
_cell.length_b   1.000
_cell.length_c   1.000
_cell.angle_alpha   90.00
_cell.angle_beta   90.00
_cell.angle_gamma   90.00
#
_symmetry.space_group_name_H-M   'P 1'
#
loop_
_entity.id
_entity.type
_entity.pdbx_description
1 polymer ?
#
loop_
_entity_poly.entity_id
_entity_poly.type
_entity_poly.pdbx_seq_one_letter_code
_entity_poly.pdbx_strand_id
1 'polypeptide(L)' 'MYMKQNSWGRLAAAYLQQPIFSPHKPIFWNPFTFIRNERMQLLERCYQLDYEAEIFRARLELYWQECILAIP' A
#
# COMPACT_ATOMS: atom_id res chain seq x y z
N MET A 1 -32.77 10.48 4.89
CA MET A 1 -32.01 11.36 5.81
C MET A 1 -30.62 11.57 5.22
N TYR A 2 -30.45 12.61 4.41
CA TYR A 2 -29.19 12.89 3.71
C TYR A 2 -28.22 13.54 4.69
N MET A 3 -27.22 12.80 5.18
CA MET A 3 -26.12 13.41 5.92
C MET A 3 -25.40 14.37 4.98
N LYS A 4 -25.35 15.67 5.35
CA LYS A 4 -24.47 16.65 4.73
C LYS A 4 -23.07 16.05 4.66
N GLN A 5 -22.57 15.81 3.45
CA GLN A 5 -21.22 15.34 3.18
C GLN A 5 -20.22 16.40 3.62
N ASN A 6 -19.86 16.36 4.89
CA ASN A 6 -18.69 17.02 5.44
C ASN A 6 -17.45 16.59 4.62
N SER A 7 -16.61 17.55 4.23
CA SER A 7 -15.41 17.34 3.40
C SER A 7 -14.54 16.19 3.90
N TRP A 8 -14.49 16.01 5.22
CA TRP A 8 -13.83 14.92 5.92
C TRP A 8 -14.35 13.52 5.57
N GLY A 9 -15.66 13.35 5.39
CA GLY A 9 -16.26 12.08 4.98
C GLY A 9 -15.84 11.65 3.58
N ARG A 10 -15.73 12.61 2.66
CA ARG A 10 -15.25 12.37 1.29
C ARG A 10 -13.76 12.06 1.25
N LEU A 11 -12.97 12.76 2.05
CA LEU A 11 -11.52 12.55 2.11
C LEU A 11 -11.17 11.18 2.70
N ALA A 12 -11.85 10.76 3.77
CA ALA A 12 -11.68 9.43 4.35
C ALA A 12 -12.13 8.32 3.37
N ALA A 13 -13.25 8.51 2.67
CA ALA A 13 -13.72 7.56 1.66
C ALA A 13 -12.71 7.40 0.51
N ALA A 14 -12.13 8.50 0.01
CA ALA A 14 -11.09 8.45 -1.01
C ALA A 14 -9.80 7.78 -0.50
N TYR A 15 -9.44 8.01 0.76
CA TYR A 15 -8.27 7.38 1.38
C TYR A 15 -8.41 5.85 1.47
N LEU A 16 -9.59 5.37 1.86
CA LEU A 16 -9.90 3.95 1.99
C LEU A 16 -10.11 3.23 0.65
N GLN A 17 -10.30 3.97 -0.44
CA GLN A 17 -10.35 3.42 -1.80
C GLN A 17 -8.96 3.20 -2.40
N GLN A 18 -7.89 3.59 -1.72
CA GLN A 18 -6.55 3.29 -2.21
C GLN A 18 -6.34 1.77 -2.21
N PRO A 19 -5.74 1.20 -3.27
CA PRO A 19 -5.55 -0.26 -3.43
C PRO A 19 -4.65 -0.90 -2.37
N ILE A 20 -4.12 -0.07 -1.48
CA ILE A 20 -3.18 -0.40 -0.43
C ILE A 20 -3.92 -0.81 0.85
N PHE A 21 -5.19 -0.40 1.00
CA PHE A 21 -6.05 -0.79 2.12
C PHE A 21 -6.90 -2.01 1.77
N SER A 22 -7.13 -2.88 2.77
CA SER A 22 -8.02 -4.03 2.61
C SER A 22 -9.48 -3.55 2.54
N PRO A 23 -10.26 -3.98 1.53
CA PRO A 23 -11.64 -3.53 1.32
C PRO A 23 -12.62 -3.96 2.43
N HIS A 24 -12.20 -4.85 3.34
CA HIS A 24 -13.06 -5.42 4.39
C HIS A 24 -12.74 -4.93 5.80
N LYS A 25 -11.90 -3.92 5.96
CA LYS A 25 -11.47 -3.47 7.30
C LYS A 25 -12.53 -2.55 7.95
N PRO A 26 -13.03 -2.89 9.16
CA PRO A 26 -13.99 -2.05 9.88
C PRO A 26 -13.36 -0.73 10.33
N ILE A 27 -14.10 0.38 10.16
CA ILE A 27 -13.61 1.74 10.41
C ILE A 27 -14.02 2.20 11.82
N PHE A 28 -13.05 2.46 12.70
CA PHE A 28 -13.28 3.17 13.95
C PHE A 28 -12.99 4.67 13.77
N TRP A 29 -14.04 5.50 13.82
CA TRP A 29 -13.97 6.93 13.54
C TRP A 29 -13.47 7.75 14.75
N ASN A 30 -12.15 7.89 14.88
CA ASN A 30 -11.54 9.03 15.57
C ASN A 30 -10.57 9.72 14.59
N PRO A 31 -10.88 10.92 14.07
CA PRO A 31 -10.09 11.55 13.00
C PRO A 31 -8.61 11.70 13.31
N PHE A 32 -8.24 12.00 14.56
CA PHE A 32 -6.84 12.20 14.95
C PHE A 32 -6.08 10.87 15.04
N THR A 33 -6.73 9.83 15.54
CA THR A 33 -6.13 8.48 15.67
C THR A 33 -6.14 7.73 14.33
N PHE A 34 -7.21 7.91 13.55
CA PHE A 34 -7.41 7.32 12.23
C PHE A 34 -6.36 7.80 11.23
N ILE A 35 -6.14 9.12 11.14
CA ILE A 35 -5.16 9.66 10.19
C ILE A 35 -3.74 9.17 10.49
N ARG A 36 -3.34 9.11 11.76
CA ARG A 36 -1.99 8.67 12.13
C ARG A 36 -1.78 7.17 11.86
N ASN A 37 -2.70 6.33 12.34
CA ASN A 37 -2.54 4.87 12.25
C ASN A 37 -2.64 4.39 10.81
N GLU A 38 -3.60 4.89 10.03
CA GLU A 38 -3.75 4.48 8.63
C GLU A 38 -2.63 5.04 7.76
N ARG A 39 -2.08 6.23 8.06
CA ARG A 39 -0.84 6.72 7.40
C ARG A 39 0.37 5.84 7.69
N MET A 40 0.54 5.39 8.93
CA MET A 40 1.64 4.48 9.28
C MET A 40 1.51 3.15 8.54
N GLN A 41 0.30 2.56 8.53
CA GLN A 41 0.05 1.31 7.80
C GLN A 41 0.23 1.46 6.30
N LEU A 42 -0.14 2.60 5.74
CA LEU A 42 0.13 2.93 4.34
C LEU A 42 1.63 2.92 4.05
N LEU A 43 2.42 3.61 4.87
CA LEU A 43 3.87 3.68 4.71
C LEU A 43 4.53 2.30 4.88
N GLU A 44 4.09 1.52 5.87
CA GLU A 44 4.56 0.14 6.08
C GLU A 44 4.27 -0.74 4.86
N ARG A 45 3.07 -0.62 4.28
CA ARG A 45 2.69 -1.40 3.10
C ARG A 45 3.46 -0.97 1.86
N CYS A 46 3.67 0.33 1.64
CA CYS A 46 4.53 0.83 0.56
C CYS A 46 5.95 0.29 0.69
N TYR A 47 6.54 0.38 1.89
CA TYR A 47 7.89 -0.12 2.16
C TYR A 47 8.00 -1.63 1.87
N GLN A 48 6.99 -2.40 2.25
CA GLN A 48 6.98 -3.83 1.99
C GLN A 48 6.88 -4.17 0.49
N LEU A 49 6.08 -3.42 -0.28
CA LEU A 49 5.99 -3.59 -1.73
C LEU A 49 7.33 -3.25 -2.41
N ASP A 50 8.00 -2.18 -1.98
CA ASP A 50 9.32 -1.80 -2.50
C ASP A 50 10.35 -2.90 -2.22
N TYR A 51 10.33 -3.47 -1.00
CA TYR A 51 11.20 -4.59 -0.63
C TYR A 51 10.95 -5.84 -1.47
N GLU A 52 9.68 -6.23 -1.66
CA GLU A 52 9.31 -7.37 -2.49
C GLU A 52 9.74 -7.18 -3.96
N ALA A 53 9.55 -5.97 -4.50
CA ALA A 53 9.98 -5.60 -5.84
C ALA A 53 11.51 -5.70 -5.99
N GLU A 54 12.27 -5.22 -4.99
CA GLU A 54 13.73 -5.28 -5.01
C GLU A 54 14.26 -6.71 -4.94
N ILE A 55 13.65 -7.58 -4.12
CA ILE A 55 13.98 -9.01 -4.12
C ILE A 55 13.71 -9.65 -5.47
N PHE A 56 12.57 -9.33 -6.09
CA PHE A 56 12.23 -9.87 -7.40
C PHE A 56 13.23 -9.41 -8.48
N ARG A 57 13.61 -8.13 -8.46
CA ARG A 57 14.64 -7.56 -9.34
C ARG A 57 15.98 -8.29 -9.17
N ALA A 58 16.44 -8.48 -7.93
CA ALA A 58 17.69 -9.18 -7.63
C ALA A 58 17.68 -10.64 -8.11
N ARG A 59 16.55 -11.34 -7.96
CA ARG A 59 16.41 -12.72 -8.50
C ARG A 59 16.52 -12.74 -10.01
N LEU A 60 15.87 -11.80 -10.71
CA LEU A 60 15.98 -11.70 -12.16
C LEU A 60 17.41 -11.41 -12.61
N GLU A 61 18.14 -10.54 -11.90
CA GLU A 61 19.55 -10.27 -12.19
C GLU A 61 20.43 -11.53 -12.05
N LEU A 62 20.22 -12.32 -11.01
CA LEU A 62 20.92 -13.61 -10.84
C LEU A 62 20.61 -14.57 -12.00
N TYR A 63 19.33 -14.74 -12.36
CA TYR A 63 18.94 -15.56 -13.51
C TYR A 63 19.58 -15.07 -14.81
N TRP A 64 19.60 -13.75 -15.05
CA TRP A 64 20.26 -13.19 -16.23
C TRP A 64 21.76 -13.46 -16.23
N GLN A 65 22.44 -13.32 -15.10
CA GLN A 65 23.87 -13.62 -14.97
C GLN A 65 24.14 -15.11 -15.28
N GLU A 66 23.35 -16.01 -14.72
CA GLU A 66 23.45 -17.45 -15.01
C GLU A 66 23.22 -17.74 -16.51
N CYS A 67 22.22 -17.13 -17.12
CA CYS A 67 21.96 -17.29 -18.55
C CYS A 67 23.13 -16.75 -19.41
N ILE A 68 23.73 -15.62 -19.05
CA ILE A 68 24.88 -15.06 -19.78
C ILE A 68 26.10 -15.98 -19.66
N LEU A 69 26.36 -16.51 -18.47
CA LEU A 69 27.50 -17.41 -18.21
C LEU A 69 27.31 -18.81 -18.81
N ALA A 70 26.08 -19.18 -19.15
CA ALA A 70 25.74 -20.44 -19.81
C ALA A 70 25.82 -20.37 -21.35
N ILE A 71 26.12 -19.19 -21.92
CA ILE A 71 26.38 -19.04 -23.37
C ILE A 71 27.84 -19.50 -23.62
N PRO A 72 28.07 -20.53 -24.45
CA PRO A 72 29.41 -21.06 -24.73
C PRO A 72 30.31 -20.09 -25.50
#